data_AF-A0A6D2KLE1-F1
#
_entry.id   AF-A0A6D2KLE1-F1
#
_cell.length_a   1.000
_cell.length_b   1.000
_cell.length_c   1.000
_cell.angle_alpha   90.00
_cell.angle_beta   90.00
_cell.angle_gamma   90.00
#
_symmetry.space_group_name_H-M   'P 1'
#
loop_
_entity.id
_entity.type
_entity.pdbx_description
1 polymer ?
#
loop_
_entity_poly.entity_id
_entity_poly.type
_entity_poly.pdbx_seq_one_letter_code
_entity_poly.pdbx_strand_id
1 'polypeptide(L)'
;MDKEKDQEVNWLEAQKIEISVDLLAAAKQQLQFLETVDRHRWLYQGPALERAVYRYNACWLPLLAKYSEAESLVSEGPLVPPLDCEWIWHCHRLNPVRFKSDCEQLYGRVVDNSGVVSSVNGNSKLKTKALWKNLYPEEPYDLDLNKDVSERSSEKHTKYDLVSAAKRQSAFYYQVSRSYVSNEVFLQEAVARYKGFLYLCIKKNSCAPTVDVDLIWHTHLLHP
;
A
#
# COMPACT_ATOMS: atom_id res chain seq x y z
N MET A 1 35.45 -2.88 24.12
CA MET A 1 36.44 -2.53 23.09
C MET A 1 36.33 -3.38 21.82
N ASP A 2 36.57 -4.70 21.83
CA ASP A 2 36.50 -5.50 20.57
C ASP A 2 35.06 -5.67 20.03
N LYS A 3 34.08 -5.95 20.89
CA LYS A 3 32.67 -6.09 20.48
C LYS A 3 32.04 -4.80 19.95
N GLU A 4 32.47 -3.63 20.43
CA GLU A 4 31.94 -2.34 19.98
C GLU A 4 32.47 -1.97 18.60
N LYS A 5 33.76 -2.24 18.35
CA LYS A 5 34.36 -2.10 17.01
C LYS A 5 33.69 -3.02 16.00
N ASP A 6 33.39 -4.26 16.38
CA ASP A 6 32.65 -5.19 15.53
C ASP A 6 31.23 -4.69 15.22
N GLN A 7 30.54 -4.07 16.18
CA GLN A 7 29.21 -3.49 15.96
C GLN A 7 29.25 -2.29 15.01
N GLU A 8 30.23 -1.41 15.17
CA GLU A 8 30.42 -0.24 14.30
C GLU A 8 30.73 -0.66 12.85
N VAL A 9 31.59 -1.66 12.66
CA VAL A 9 31.88 -2.22 11.33
C VAL A 9 30.62 -2.82 10.71
N ASN A 10 29.86 -3.62 11.46
CA ASN A 10 28.60 -4.21 10.96
C ASN A 10 27.58 -3.12 10.59
N TRP A 11 27.51 -2.03 11.36
CA TRP A 11 26.64 -0.89 11.05
C TRP A 11 27.02 -0.22 9.73
N LEU A 12 28.32 0.06 9.54
CA LEU A 12 28.83 0.67 8.30
C LEU A 12 28.58 -0.23 7.07
N GLU A 13 28.75 -1.55 7.20
CA GLU A 13 28.40 -2.49 6.14
C GLU A 13 26.90 -2.50 5.82
N ALA A 14 26.05 -2.42 6.85
CA ALA A 14 24.60 -2.35 6.65
C ALA A 14 24.20 -1.09 5.85
N GLN A 15 24.84 0.06 6.11
CA GLN A 15 24.51 1.30 5.40
C GLN A 15 24.80 1.25 3.89
N LYS A 16 25.67 0.34 3.44
CA LYS A 16 25.97 0.09 2.03
C LYS A 16 24.87 -0.65 1.27
N ILE A 17 23.84 -1.16 1.96
CA ILE A 17 22.69 -1.79 1.30
C ILE A 17 22.02 -0.75 0.40
N GLU A 18 21.99 -1.05 -0.91
CA GLU A 18 21.31 -0.26 -1.92
C GLU A 18 19.82 -0.60 -1.94
N ILE A 19 19.00 0.44 -1.99
CA ILE A 19 17.55 0.35 -2.08
C ILE A 19 17.14 1.25 -3.24
N SER A 20 16.44 0.70 -4.22
CA SER A 20 16.06 1.38 -5.47
C SER A 20 15.04 2.50 -5.28
N VAL A 21 14.43 2.58 -4.11
CA VAL A 21 13.32 3.47 -3.77
C VAL A 21 13.81 4.53 -2.79
N ASP A 22 13.42 5.78 -3.00
CA ASP A 22 13.55 6.83 -1.98
C ASP A 22 12.58 6.55 -0.83
N LEU A 23 13.03 5.75 0.14
CA LEU A 23 12.24 5.36 1.30
C LEU A 23 11.85 6.55 2.18
N LEU A 24 12.62 7.64 2.19
CA LEU A 24 12.28 8.83 2.96
C LEU A 24 11.05 9.52 2.36
N ALA A 25 11.09 9.78 1.05
CA ALA A 25 9.96 10.37 0.35
C ALA A 25 8.73 9.45 0.37
N ALA A 26 8.93 8.15 0.12
CA ALA A 26 7.85 7.16 0.13
C ALA A 26 7.22 7.02 1.52
N ALA A 27 8.00 7.05 2.61
CA ALA A 27 7.46 6.97 3.97
C ALA A 27 6.62 8.19 4.33
N LYS A 28 7.04 9.40 3.91
CA LYS A 28 6.24 10.63 4.07
C LYS A 28 4.90 10.51 3.34
N GLN A 29 4.91 10.03 2.10
CA GLN A 29 3.69 9.80 1.32
C GLN A 29 2.78 8.76 1.97
N GLN A 30 3.36 7.65 2.45
CA GLN A 30 2.60 6.63 3.18
C GLN A 30 1.95 7.19 4.45
N LEU A 31 2.67 7.97 5.26
CA LEU A 31 2.10 8.57 6.47
C LEU A 31 0.94 9.51 6.14
N GLN A 32 1.07 10.34 5.11
CA GLN A 32 0.01 11.23 4.63
C GLN A 32 -1.22 10.44 4.13
N PHE A 33 -1.00 9.34 3.42
CA PHE A 33 -2.06 8.44 3.00
C PHE A 33 -2.80 7.84 4.19
N LEU A 34 -2.07 7.25 5.14
CA LEU A 34 -2.66 6.64 6.33
C LEU A 34 -3.40 7.65 7.22
N GLU A 35 -2.88 8.87 7.35
CA GLU A 35 -3.58 9.97 8.02
C GLU A 35 -4.90 10.31 7.33
N THR A 36 -4.91 10.33 6.00
CA THR A 36 -6.14 10.58 5.24
C THR A 36 -7.16 9.47 5.47
N VAL A 37 -6.74 8.21 5.51
CA VAL A 37 -7.62 7.08 5.83
C VAL A 37 -8.12 7.15 7.28
N ASP A 38 -7.30 7.56 8.26
CA ASP A 38 -7.76 7.74 9.66
C ASP A 38 -8.82 8.83 9.80
N ARG A 39 -8.83 9.85 8.94
CA ARG A 39 -9.94 10.83 8.89
C ARG A 39 -11.25 10.22 8.38
N HIS A 40 -11.20 9.01 7.80
CA HIS A 40 -12.32 8.26 7.23
C HIS A 40 -12.49 6.91 7.97
N ARG A 41 -12.59 6.94 9.31
CA ARG A 41 -12.60 5.72 10.17
C ARG A 41 -13.68 4.68 9.84
N TRP A 42 -14.71 5.04 9.08
CA TRP A 42 -15.66 4.06 8.54
C TRP A 42 -15.00 3.03 7.61
N LEU A 43 -13.81 3.31 7.06
CA LEU A 43 -13.01 2.35 6.31
C LEU A 43 -12.23 1.35 7.18
N TYR A 44 -12.31 1.44 8.52
CA TYR A 44 -11.61 0.50 9.41
C TYR A 44 -12.41 -0.77 9.67
N GLN A 45 -13.75 -0.71 9.58
CA GLN A 45 -14.64 -1.82 9.86
C GLN A 45 -16.09 -1.56 9.41
N GLY A 46 -16.89 -2.62 9.39
CA GLY A 46 -18.32 -2.56 9.13
C GLY A 46 -18.66 -2.44 7.64
N PRO A 47 -19.90 -2.04 7.32
CA PRO A 47 -20.44 -2.10 5.96
C PRO A 47 -19.63 -1.27 4.95
N ALA A 48 -19.08 -0.14 5.36
CA ALA A 48 -18.27 0.70 4.47
C ALA A 48 -16.94 0.03 4.09
N LEU A 49 -16.30 -0.69 5.01
CA LEU A 49 -15.11 -1.49 4.70
C LEU A 49 -15.47 -2.68 3.79
N GLU A 50 -16.56 -3.38 4.07
CA GLU A 50 -17.04 -4.48 3.23
C GLU A 50 -17.34 -4.01 1.80
N ARG A 51 -17.95 -2.83 1.68
CA ARG A 51 -18.19 -2.18 0.39
C ARG A 51 -16.90 -1.80 -0.32
N ALA A 52 -15.90 -1.29 0.40
CA ALA A 52 -14.59 -0.98 -0.16
C ALA A 52 -13.90 -2.25 -0.70
N VAL A 53 -13.98 -3.37 0.05
CA VAL A 53 -13.43 -4.67 -0.37
C VAL A 53 -14.15 -5.18 -1.63
N TYR A 54 -15.48 -5.04 -1.70
CA TYR A 54 -16.23 -5.35 -2.91
C TYR A 54 -15.78 -4.48 -4.10
N ARG A 55 -15.74 -3.15 -3.95
CA ARG A 55 -15.37 -2.22 -5.04
C ARG A 55 -13.93 -2.45 -5.51
N TYR A 56 -13.03 -2.80 -4.59
CA TYR A 56 -11.67 -3.20 -4.93
C TYR A 56 -11.66 -4.44 -5.86
N ASN A 57 -12.38 -5.50 -5.49
CA ASN A 57 -12.42 -6.76 -6.25
C ASN A 57 -13.21 -6.66 -7.57
N ALA A 58 -14.36 -5.99 -7.55
CA ALA A 58 -15.27 -5.91 -8.68
C ALA A 58 -14.89 -4.82 -9.69
N CYS A 59 -14.26 -3.73 -9.23
CA CYS A 59 -14.03 -2.54 -10.03
C CYS A 59 -12.53 -2.21 -10.17
N TRP A 60 -11.85 -1.89 -9.08
CA TRP A 60 -10.49 -1.34 -9.16
C TRP A 60 -9.47 -2.34 -9.72
N LEU A 61 -9.38 -3.54 -9.14
CA LEU A 61 -8.38 -4.53 -9.55
C LEU A 61 -8.59 -5.03 -11.00
N PRO A 62 -9.83 -5.32 -11.46
CA PRO A 62 -10.09 -5.61 -12.88
C PRO A 62 -9.77 -4.45 -13.83
N LEU A 63 -10.06 -3.20 -13.43
CA LEU A 63 -9.72 -2.01 -14.22
C LEU A 63 -8.20 -1.92 -14.40
N LEU A 64 -7.45 -2.07 -13.31
CA LEU A 64 -5.99 -1.98 -13.34
C LEU A 64 -5.37 -3.10 -14.18
N ALA A 65 -5.89 -4.34 -14.07
CA ALA A 65 -5.46 -5.47 -14.89
C ALA A 65 -5.64 -5.19 -16.38
N LYS A 66 -6.81 -4.68 -16.80
CA LYS A 66 -7.09 -4.31 -18.20
C LYS A 66 -6.23 -3.14 -18.69
N TYR A 67 -6.01 -2.15 -17.83
CA TYR A 67 -5.25 -0.97 -18.17
C TYR A 67 -3.76 -1.30 -18.38
N SER A 68 -3.16 -2.09 -17.49
CA SER A 68 -1.79 -2.62 -17.62
C SER A 68 -1.57 -3.42 -18.92
N GLU A 69 -2.64 -4.05 -19.43
CA GLU A 69 -2.65 -4.76 -20.72
C GLU A 69 -2.57 -3.80 -21.93
N ALA A 70 -3.30 -2.69 -21.85
CA ALA A 70 -3.45 -1.71 -22.93
C ALA A 70 -2.37 -0.62 -22.94
N GLU A 71 -1.65 -0.43 -21.83
CA GLU A 71 -0.65 0.63 -21.64
C GLU A 71 0.60 0.49 -22.52
N SER A 72 0.73 -0.61 -23.28
CA SER A 72 1.80 -0.76 -24.28
C SER A 72 1.65 0.17 -25.50
N LEU A 73 0.55 0.94 -25.64
CA LEU A 73 0.28 1.68 -26.89
C LEU A 73 0.11 3.21 -26.77
N VAL A 74 -0.40 3.79 -25.68
CA VAL A 74 -0.66 5.26 -25.61
C VAL A 74 -0.78 5.75 -24.15
N SER A 75 0.28 6.28 -23.52
CA SER A 75 0.17 6.75 -22.12
C SER A 75 -0.32 8.21 -22.03
N GLU A 76 -1.61 8.38 -21.70
CA GLU A 76 -2.23 9.67 -21.31
C GLU A 76 -2.24 9.86 -19.77
N GLY A 77 -1.08 9.83 -19.10
CA GLY A 77 -0.94 10.16 -17.67
C GLY A 77 -1.44 9.10 -16.65
N PRO A 78 -1.23 9.32 -15.33
CA PRO A 78 -1.46 8.28 -14.32
C PRO A 78 -2.94 8.10 -13.95
N LEU A 79 -3.28 6.91 -13.44
CA LEU A 79 -4.54 6.60 -12.79
C LEU A 79 -4.52 7.00 -11.31
N VAL A 80 -5.68 7.40 -10.79
CA VAL A 80 -5.89 7.72 -9.37
C VAL A 80 -7.06 6.89 -8.83
N PRO A 81 -6.85 5.94 -7.91
CA PRO A 81 -7.93 5.15 -7.33
C PRO A 81 -8.89 5.99 -6.48
N PRO A 82 -10.16 5.58 -6.33
CA PRO A 82 -10.98 5.99 -5.21
C PRO A 82 -10.29 5.67 -3.87
N LEU A 83 -10.43 6.53 -2.85
CA LEU A 83 -9.72 6.39 -1.57
C LEU A 83 -9.94 5.04 -0.89
N ASP A 84 -11.17 4.53 -0.95
CA ASP A 84 -11.55 3.24 -0.35
C ASP A 84 -10.91 2.06 -1.10
N CYS A 85 -10.86 2.11 -2.43
CA CYS A 85 -10.16 1.10 -3.24
C CYS A 85 -8.64 1.17 -3.03
N GLU A 86 -8.08 2.38 -2.91
CA GLU A 86 -6.66 2.58 -2.58
C GLU A 86 -6.31 1.97 -1.23
N TRP A 87 -7.17 2.14 -0.23
CA TRP A 87 -7.00 1.56 1.09
C TRP A 87 -6.92 0.04 1.07
N ILE A 88 -7.85 -0.62 0.38
CA ILE A 88 -7.84 -2.08 0.26
C ILE A 88 -6.64 -2.56 -0.56
N TRP A 89 -6.31 -1.86 -1.63
CA TRP A 89 -5.16 -2.16 -2.46
C TRP A 89 -3.84 -2.06 -1.67
N HIS A 90 -3.68 -0.99 -0.88
CA HIS A 90 -2.57 -0.81 0.07
C HIS A 90 -2.46 -2.01 1.01
N CYS A 91 -3.56 -2.38 1.68
CA CYS A 91 -3.58 -3.50 2.62
C CYS A 91 -3.24 -4.84 1.96
N HIS A 92 -3.68 -5.05 0.71
CA HIS A 92 -3.37 -6.27 -0.03
C HIS A 92 -1.88 -6.37 -0.37
N ARG A 93 -1.27 -5.26 -0.82
CA ARG A 93 0.14 -5.19 -1.25
C ARG A 93 1.13 -5.35 -0.09
N LEU A 94 0.73 -5.03 1.15
CA LEU A 94 1.52 -5.33 2.35
C LEU A 94 1.76 -6.84 2.59
N ASN A 95 1.07 -7.72 1.84
CA ASN A 95 1.41 -9.14 1.75
C ASN A 95 1.78 -9.51 0.31
N PRO A 96 3.04 -9.27 -0.12
CA PRO A 96 3.44 -9.38 -1.52
C PRO A 96 3.30 -10.81 -2.07
N VAL A 97 3.55 -11.84 -1.25
CA VAL A 97 3.37 -13.24 -1.64
C VAL A 97 1.91 -13.52 -1.98
N ARG A 98 0.99 -13.03 -1.14
CA ARG A 98 -0.44 -13.22 -1.36
C ARG A 98 -0.95 -12.37 -2.52
N PHE A 99 -0.53 -11.11 -2.60
CA PHE A 99 -0.87 -10.20 -3.69
C PHE A 99 -0.49 -10.78 -5.05
N LYS A 100 0.76 -11.27 -5.17
CA LYS A 100 1.24 -11.95 -6.37
C LYS A 100 0.36 -13.15 -6.73
N SER A 101 0.14 -14.05 -5.77
CA SER A 101 -0.65 -15.27 -5.99
C SER A 101 -2.09 -14.98 -6.41
N ASP A 102 -2.73 -13.99 -5.80
CA ASP A 102 -4.10 -13.58 -6.16
C ASP A 102 -4.14 -12.93 -7.55
N CYS A 103 -3.16 -12.08 -7.90
CA CYS A 103 -3.08 -11.49 -9.25
C CYS A 103 -2.88 -12.56 -10.33
N GLU A 104 -1.95 -13.49 -10.11
CA GLU A 104 -1.68 -14.59 -11.05
C GLU A 104 -2.90 -15.51 -11.22
N GLN A 105 -3.62 -15.84 -10.14
CA GLN A 105 -4.82 -16.67 -10.22
C GLN A 105 -5.98 -15.97 -10.96
N LEU A 106 -6.15 -14.67 -10.78
CA LEU A 106 -7.31 -13.94 -11.32
C LEU A 106 -7.07 -13.39 -12.74
N TYR A 107 -5.83 -13.02 -13.05
CA TYR A 107 -5.46 -12.28 -14.26
C TYR A 107 -4.24 -12.87 -15.01
N GLY A 108 -3.65 -13.97 -14.53
CA GLY A 108 -2.53 -14.66 -15.19
C GLY A 108 -1.18 -13.95 -15.08
N ARG A 109 -1.11 -12.81 -14.39
CA ARG A 109 0.13 -12.04 -14.14
C ARG A 109 0.00 -11.20 -12.88
N VAL A 110 1.11 -10.67 -12.39
CA VAL A 110 1.10 -9.63 -11.37
C VAL A 110 0.54 -8.35 -11.96
N VAL A 111 -0.45 -7.74 -11.30
CA VAL A 111 -1.01 -6.46 -11.70
C VAL A 111 -0.03 -5.36 -11.22
N ASP A 112 0.59 -4.68 -12.19
CA ASP A 112 1.58 -3.64 -11.95
C ASP A 112 0.95 -2.39 -11.30
N ASN A 113 1.74 -1.68 -10.50
CA ASN A 113 1.39 -0.38 -9.92
C ASN A 113 1.97 0.80 -10.73
N SER A 114 2.74 0.54 -11.80
CA SER A 114 3.20 1.59 -12.69
C SER A 114 2.02 2.40 -13.25
N GLY A 115 2.21 3.72 -13.35
CA GLY A 115 1.15 4.61 -13.81
C GLY A 115 0.00 4.83 -12.81
N VAL A 116 0.08 4.37 -11.56
CA VAL A 116 -0.91 4.70 -10.52
C VAL A 116 -0.32 5.65 -9.48
N VAL A 117 -1.03 6.72 -9.15
CA VAL A 117 -0.64 7.69 -8.12
C VAL A 117 -1.72 7.83 -7.05
N SER A 118 -1.30 8.18 -5.83
CA SER A 118 -2.19 8.24 -4.67
C SER A 118 -3.29 9.29 -4.79
N SER A 119 -4.45 9.01 -4.18
CA SER A 119 -5.61 9.91 -4.16
C SER A 119 -5.48 11.12 -3.23
N VAL A 120 -4.41 11.19 -2.42
CA VAL A 120 -4.21 12.19 -1.36
C VAL A 120 -3.30 13.37 -1.74
N ASN A 121 -2.66 13.32 -2.91
CA ASN A 121 -1.67 14.33 -3.37
C ASN A 121 -2.22 15.33 -4.40
N GLY A 122 -3.55 15.56 -4.41
CA GLY A 122 -4.18 16.50 -5.35
C GLY A 122 -4.10 16.10 -6.82
N ASN A 123 -3.73 14.83 -7.10
CA ASN A 123 -3.64 14.30 -8.45
C ASN A 123 -4.99 14.36 -9.18
N SER A 124 -4.95 14.63 -10.49
CA SER A 124 -6.16 14.71 -11.30
C SER A 124 -6.84 13.34 -11.40
N LYS A 125 -8.08 13.27 -10.91
CA LYS A 125 -8.91 12.05 -10.94
C LYS A 125 -9.73 11.93 -12.23
N LEU A 126 -9.67 12.93 -13.12
CA LEU A 126 -10.57 13.05 -14.28
C LEU A 126 -10.51 11.83 -15.21
N LYS A 127 -9.30 11.37 -15.54
CA LYS A 127 -9.08 10.20 -16.39
C LYS A 127 -9.70 8.95 -15.76
N THR A 128 -9.35 8.65 -14.51
CA THR A 128 -9.86 7.46 -13.84
C THR A 128 -11.37 7.55 -13.61
N LYS A 129 -11.93 8.73 -13.31
CA LYS A 129 -13.38 8.93 -13.25
C LYS A 129 -14.08 8.63 -14.58
N ALA A 130 -13.50 9.06 -15.70
CA ALA A 130 -14.05 8.79 -17.04
C ALA A 130 -14.02 7.29 -17.36
N LEU A 131 -12.89 6.61 -17.12
CA LEU A 131 -12.76 5.16 -17.30
C LEU A 131 -13.72 4.39 -16.38
N TRP A 132 -13.81 4.80 -15.12
CA TRP A 132 -14.70 4.20 -14.13
C TRP A 132 -16.16 4.30 -14.57
N LYS A 133 -16.61 5.48 -15.00
CA LYS A 133 -17.98 5.69 -15.47
C LYS A 133 -18.32 4.87 -16.71
N ASN A 134 -17.35 4.66 -17.61
CA ASN A 134 -17.53 3.83 -18.79
C ASN A 134 -17.66 2.34 -18.43
N LEU A 135 -16.77 1.83 -17.57
CA LEU A 135 -16.73 0.42 -17.19
C LEU A 135 -17.80 0.02 -16.17
N TYR A 136 -18.17 0.95 -15.29
CA TYR A 136 -19.05 0.71 -14.14
C TYR A 136 -20.09 1.84 -14.00
N PRO A 137 -21.01 2.00 -14.98
CA PRO A 137 -21.96 3.13 -14.99
C PRO A 137 -22.87 3.18 -13.76
N GLU A 138 -23.17 2.01 -13.17
CA GLU A 138 -23.99 1.87 -11.96
C GLU A 138 -23.22 2.10 -10.65
N GLU A 139 -21.90 2.25 -10.72
CA GLU A 139 -21.03 2.39 -9.55
C GLU A 139 -20.41 3.79 -9.55
N PRO A 140 -20.75 4.68 -8.60
CA PRO A 140 -20.10 5.98 -8.51
C PRO A 140 -18.60 5.81 -8.25
N TYR A 141 -17.78 6.74 -8.73
CA TYR A 141 -16.34 6.72 -8.46
C TYR A 141 -16.03 7.00 -6.99
N ASP A 142 -16.71 7.96 -6.38
CA ASP A 142 -16.58 8.24 -4.94
C ASP A 142 -17.49 7.27 -4.16
N LEU A 143 -17.02 6.78 -3.00
CA LEU A 143 -17.77 5.82 -2.20
C LEU A 143 -19.06 6.46 -1.67
N ASP A 144 -20.20 5.88 -2.03
CA ASP A 144 -21.50 6.24 -1.48
C ASP A 144 -21.83 5.33 -0.28
N LEU A 145 -21.87 5.91 0.92
CA LEU A 145 -22.15 5.20 2.17
C LEU A 145 -23.62 4.83 2.35
N ASN A 146 -24.53 5.45 1.60
CA ASN A 146 -25.98 5.20 1.71
C ASN A 146 -26.46 4.09 0.77
N LYS A 147 -25.59 3.64 -0.15
CA LYS A 147 -25.93 2.60 -1.11
C LYS A 147 -25.75 1.24 -0.44
N ASP A 148 -26.85 0.53 -0.23
CA ASP A 148 -26.85 -0.78 0.40
C ASP A 148 -25.86 -1.73 -0.29
N VAL A 149 -25.23 -2.57 0.54
CA VAL A 149 -24.48 -3.74 0.06
C VAL A 149 -25.52 -4.77 -0.39
N SER A 150 -26.23 -4.51 -1.49
CA SER A 150 -27.01 -5.57 -2.15
C SER A 150 -26.04 -6.71 -2.44
N GLU A 151 -26.46 -7.96 -2.26
CA GLU A 151 -25.69 -9.19 -2.49
C GLU A 151 -25.14 -9.28 -3.93
N ARG A 152 -24.14 -8.47 -4.24
CA ARG A 152 -23.40 -8.50 -5.49
C ARG A 152 -22.14 -9.27 -5.17
N SER A 153 -22.10 -10.53 -5.57
CA SER A 153 -20.87 -11.30 -5.58
C SER A 153 -20.03 -10.86 -6.77
N SER A 154 -18.75 -10.60 -6.55
CA SER A 154 -17.80 -10.44 -7.66
C SER A 154 -17.41 -11.83 -8.17
N GLU A 155 -17.54 -12.06 -9.47
CA GLU A 155 -17.16 -13.33 -10.12
C GLU A 155 -15.67 -13.68 -9.87
N LYS A 156 -14.82 -12.65 -9.81
CA LYS A 156 -13.40 -12.74 -9.46
C LYS A 156 -13.15 -11.99 -8.16
N HIS A 157 -12.71 -12.70 -7.11
CA HIS A 157 -12.32 -12.11 -5.84
C HIS A 157 -11.03 -12.71 -5.30
N THR A 158 -10.26 -11.89 -4.59
CA THR A 158 -9.08 -12.32 -3.84
C THR A 158 -9.49 -13.22 -2.68
N LYS A 159 -8.73 -14.28 -2.38
CA LYS A 159 -9.01 -15.11 -1.18
C LYS A 159 -8.31 -14.59 0.09
N TYR A 160 -7.55 -13.50 0.00
CA TYR A 160 -6.95 -12.86 1.17
C TYR A 160 -8.02 -12.18 2.02
N ASP A 161 -7.95 -12.35 3.34
CA ASP A 161 -8.83 -11.63 4.27
C ASP A 161 -8.41 -10.16 4.38
N LEU A 162 -8.95 -9.37 3.44
CA LEU A 162 -8.72 -7.94 3.32
C LEU A 162 -9.33 -7.15 4.48
N VAL A 163 -10.41 -7.66 5.10
CA VAL A 163 -11.02 -7.02 6.27
C VAL A 163 -10.06 -7.10 7.45
N SER A 164 -9.51 -8.28 7.73
CA SER A 164 -8.50 -8.44 8.78
C SER A 164 -7.20 -7.73 8.45
N ALA A 165 -6.81 -7.63 7.17
CA ALA A 165 -5.66 -6.84 6.74
C ALA A 165 -5.85 -5.34 7.03
N ALA A 166 -7.00 -4.78 6.68
CA ALA A 166 -7.35 -3.40 6.99
C ALA A 166 -7.35 -3.14 8.50
N LYS A 167 -7.90 -4.05 9.32
CA LYS A 167 -7.87 -3.94 10.78
C LYS A 167 -6.44 -3.91 11.33
N ARG A 168 -5.56 -4.81 10.87
CA ARG A 168 -4.13 -4.82 11.26
C ARG A 168 -3.45 -3.51 10.89
N GLN A 169 -3.69 -3.00 9.68
CA GLN A 169 -3.08 -1.75 9.22
C GLN A 169 -3.63 -0.52 9.95
N SER A 170 -4.91 -0.53 10.34
CA SER A 170 -5.53 0.50 11.18
C SER A 170 -4.88 0.52 12.57
N ALA A 171 -4.67 -0.66 13.18
CA ALA A 171 -3.97 -0.79 14.45
C ALA A 171 -2.50 -0.34 14.37
N PHE A 172 -1.82 -0.65 13.25
CA PHE A 172 -0.46 -0.20 12.99
C PHE A 172 -0.38 1.34 12.90
N TYR A 173 -1.32 2.00 12.23
CA TYR A 173 -1.30 3.45 12.09
C TYR A 173 -1.26 4.19 13.44
N TYR A 174 -1.99 3.71 14.45
CA TYR A 174 -1.93 4.30 15.80
C TYR A 174 -0.52 4.29 16.43
N GLN A 175 0.35 3.37 16.02
CA GLN A 175 1.73 3.30 16.51
C GLN A 175 2.63 4.34 15.84
N VAL A 176 2.30 4.75 14.61
CA VAL A 176 3.09 5.65 13.77
C VAL A 176 2.45 7.03 13.56
N SER A 177 1.28 7.30 14.16
CA SER A 177 0.53 8.54 13.99
C SER A 177 1.04 9.71 14.84
N ARG A 178 2.08 9.49 15.67
CA ARG A 178 2.64 10.54 16.51
C ARG A 178 3.36 11.59 15.66
N SER A 179 3.19 12.87 16.02
CA SER A 179 3.71 14.00 15.24
C SER A 179 5.23 13.98 15.00
N TYR A 180 6.02 13.39 15.89
CA TYR A 180 7.47 13.27 15.69
C TYR A 180 7.84 12.23 14.62
N VAL A 181 6.94 11.28 14.29
CA VAL A 181 7.23 10.20 13.32
C VAL A 181 7.32 10.75 11.89
N SER A 182 6.58 11.82 11.59
CA SER A 182 6.67 12.52 10.30
C SER A 182 7.86 13.49 10.21
N ASN A 183 8.65 13.64 11.29
CA ASN A 183 9.86 14.45 11.26
C ASN A 183 10.90 13.85 10.31
N GLU A 184 11.53 14.69 9.50
CA GLU A 184 12.48 14.24 8.49
C GLU A 184 13.70 13.54 9.07
N VAL A 185 14.28 14.08 10.14
CA VAL A 185 15.43 13.47 10.82
C VAL A 185 15.03 12.11 11.38
N PHE A 186 13.85 12.01 12.00
CA PHE A 186 13.35 10.74 12.51
C PHE A 186 13.24 9.67 11.41
N LEU A 187 12.69 10.02 10.24
CA LEU A 187 12.54 9.09 9.11
C LEU A 187 13.89 8.72 8.48
N GLN A 188 14.82 9.66 8.34
CA GLN A 188 16.19 9.37 7.87
C GLN A 188 16.87 8.34 8.77
N GLU A 189 16.78 8.54 10.08
CA GLU A 189 17.33 7.63 11.07
C GLU A 189 16.60 6.27 11.07
N ALA A 190 15.29 6.26 10.82
CA ALA A 190 14.51 5.03 10.67
C ALA A 190 14.94 4.24 9.42
N VAL A 191 15.25 4.91 8.30
CA VAL A 191 15.80 4.28 7.10
C VAL A 191 17.18 3.67 7.39
N ALA A 192 18.05 4.39 8.12
CA ALA A 192 19.35 3.87 8.52
C ALA A 192 19.22 2.61 9.40
N ARG A 193 18.29 2.62 10.37
CA ARG A 193 17.97 1.46 11.22
C ARG A 193 17.36 0.31 10.42
N TYR A 194 16.54 0.60 9.41
CA TYR A 194 15.98 -0.41 8.51
C TYR A 194 17.06 -1.15 7.73
N LYS A 195 18.09 -0.45 7.22
CA LYS A 195 19.26 -1.11 6.62
C LYS A 195 20.00 -2.00 7.62
N GLY A 196 20.19 -1.52 8.86
CA GLY A 196 20.72 -2.31 9.97
C GLY A 196 19.90 -3.58 10.23
N PHE A 197 18.57 -3.45 10.23
CA PHE A 197 17.64 -4.56 10.39
C PHE A 197 17.76 -5.59 9.25
N LEU A 198 17.77 -5.15 7.98
CA LEU A 198 17.97 -6.04 6.83
C LEU A 198 19.29 -6.83 6.94
N TYR A 199 20.37 -6.14 7.32
CA TYR A 199 21.67 -6.77 7.52
C TYR A 199 21.63 -7.85 8.61
N LEU A 200 20.94 -7.58 9.73
CA LEU A 200 20.76 -8.55 10.80
C LEU A 200 19.89 -9.75 10.38
N CYS A 201 18.81 -9.52 9.64
CA CYS A 201 17.95 -10.57 9.09
C CYS A 201 18.74 -11.54 8.22
N ILE A 202 19.60 -11.01 7.32
CA ILE A 202 20.47 -11.81 6.45
C ILE A 202 21.45 -12.67 7.26
N LYS A 203 21.97 -12.14 8.37
CA LYS A 203 22.96 -12.86 9.19
C LYS A 203 22.36 -13.87 10.17
N LYS A 204 21.20 -13.59 10.75
CA LYS A 204 20.69 -14.32 11.95
C LYS A 204 19.37 -15.06 11.73
N ASN A 205 18.75 -14.97 10.55
CA ASN A 205 17.47 -15.64 10.20
C ASN A 205 16.27 -15.34 11.14
N SER A 206 16.40 -14.43 12.10
CA SER A 206 15.34 -14.01 13.02
C SER A 206 15.64 -12.61 13.55
N CYS A 207 14.79 -11.65 13.21
CA CYS A 207 14.78 -10.30 13.77
C CYS A 207 13.34 -9.80 13.81
N ALA A 208 12.93 -9.20 14.92
CA ALA A 208 11.68 -8.47 15.02
C ALA A 208 11.97 -6.97 14.80
N PRO A 209 11.22 -6.28 13.92
CA PRO A 209 11.43 -4.86 13.69
C PRO A 209 10.92 -4.04 14.88
N THR A 210 11.57 -2.90 15.14
CA THR A 210 10.98 -1.82 15.95
C THR A 210 9.93 -1.08 15.13
N VAL A 211 9.04 -0.32 15.77
CA VAL A 211 7.89 0.34 15.09
C VAL A 211 8.31 1.21 13.90
N ASP A 212 9.42 1.94 14.04
CA ASP A 212 9.96 2.81 13.00
C ASP A 212 10.61 2.02 11.85
N VAL A 213 11.30 0.92 12.16
CA VAL A 213 11.80 -0.04 11.16
C VAL A 213 10.64 -0.70 10.42
N ASP A 214 9.56 -1.03 11.12
CA ASP A 214 8.35 -1.62 10.57
C ASP A 214 7.62 -0.65 9.63
N LEU A 215 7.60 0.65 9.94
CA LEU A 215 7.10 1.70 9.04
C LEU A 215 7.87 1.72 7.72
N ILE A 216 9.20 1.72 7.78
CA ILE A 216 10.04 1.73 6.58
C ILE A 216 9.93 0.40 5.82
N TRP A 217 9.78 -0.72 6.53
CA TRP A 217 9.55 -2.02 5.91
C TRP A 217 8.22 -2.05 5.15
N HIS A 218 7.11 -1.64 5.77
CA HIS A 218 5.82 -1.50 5.09
C HIS A 218 5.92 -0.57 3.87
N THR A 219 6.68 0.52 3.98
CA THR A 219 6.96 1.42 2.85
C THR A 219 7.67 0.70 1.72
N HIS A 220 8.70 -0.08 2.02
CA HIS A 220 9.46 -0.85 1.03
C HIS A 220 8.59 -1.94 0.37
N LEU A 221 7.73 -2.64 1.12
CA LEU A 221 6.81 -3.66 0.57
C LEU A 221 5.85 -3.09 -0.49
N LEU A 222 5.54 -1.79 -0.42
CA LEU A 222 4.69 -1.09 -1.39
C LEU A 222 5.45 -0.62 -2.64
N HIS A 223 6.73 -0.96 -2.77
CA HIS A 223 7.59 -0.63 -3.90
C HIS A 223 8.47 -1.85 -4.27
N PRO A 224 7.87 -2.91 -4.85
CA PRO A 224 8.55 -4.14 -5.21
C PRO A 224 9.52 -3.99 -6.39
#